data_AF-A0A5D0CPF6-F1
#
_entry.id   AF-A0A5D0CPF6-F1
#
_cell.length_a   1.000
_cell.length_b   1.000
_cell.length_c   1.000
_cell.angle_alpha   90.00
_cell.angle_beta   90.00
_cell.angle_gamma   90.00
#
_symmetry.space_group_name_H-M   'P 1'
#
loop_
_entity.id
_entity.type
_entity.pdbx_description
1 polymer ?
#
loop_
_entity_poly.entity_id
_entity_poly.type
_entity_poly.pdbx_seq_one_letter_code
_entity_poly.pdbx_strand_id
1 'polypeptide(L)'
;MELWLEGLWNLTEAGVQLLLQPFYYISIILIMLLYRRQVMLERKLFHVRLHGWLRQTWRTVLGGLLAGLGVSLVSAFIGMTLTVEGLLCIWVAAILLLLLRVRYLCLAYSVGLLGAVQFGLNLFPGFTGSGPVEACVSAVRELNIPALLCLVGLLHLAEGMLVRWQGASFAGPLFFEGKRGKPVGGYTMQSLWPVPLLLLIPAQTAGGVLPWTPLFGGEAWQGGFGMMALPVVIGFAEVTTGLLPQQKARVTSGRLLIYGLIVIALALLANWWAPLTLVAALAAFGLHEALVWFSRLEEQQRSPLFVHPQGGLKVLAVLPGSPAEELGIQPGETIVRVNGVPVPTKEELHAALRIQSAFCKLEVRNLAGESKFLQRAIYAGEHHQLGAILAPDEQAPATVRLQPLSLLQLLKPRRGAHAARRGAAPAAEGEAGVSDAAR
;
A
#
# COMPACT_ATOMS: atom_id res chain seq x y z
N MET A 1 -20.25 -9.81 -37.31
CA MET A 1 -21.25 -8.96 -36.65
C MET A 1 -21.82 -9.66 -35.43
N GLU A 2 -22.22 -10.93 -35.54
CA GLU A 2 -22.75 -11.73 -34.42
C GLU A 2 -21.77 -11.90 -33.25
N LEU A 3 -20.51 -12.29 -33.50
CA LEU A 3 -19.46 -12.38 -32.45
C LEU A 3 -19.22 -11.07 -31.68
N TRP A 4 -19.31 -9.93 -32.36
CA TRP A 4 -19.14 -8.62 -31.72
C TRP A 4 -20.34 -8.26 -30.84
N LEU A 5 -21.56 -8.58 -31.28
CA LEU A 5 -22.78 -8.38 -30.50
C LEU A 5 -22.83 -9.32 -29.29
N GLU A 6 -22.44 -10.59 -29.46
CA GLU A 6 -22.31 -11.57 -28.38
C GLU A 6 -21.24 -11.14 -27.36
N GLY A 7 -20.09 -10.68 -27.83
CA GLY A 7 -19.04 -10.13 -26.97
C GLY A 7 -19.51 -8.90 -26.18
N LEU A 8 -20.26 -8.00 -26.81
CA LEU A 8 -20.87 -6.85 -26.13
C LEU A 8 -21.92 -7.28 -25.11
N TRP A 9 -22.75 -8.28 -25.43
CA TRP A 9 -23.74 -8.83 -24.52
C TRP A 9 -23.08 -9.46 -23.28
N ASN A 10 -22.09 -10.33 -23.48
CA ASN A 10 -21.31 -10.95 -22.41
C ASN A 10 -20.61 -9.90 -21.55
N LEU A 11 -20.09 -8.83 -22.16
CA LEU A 11 -19.50 -7.70 -21.44
C LEU A 11 -20.53 -6.97 -20.57
N THR A 12 -21.72 -6.70 -21.11
CA THR A 12 -22.79 -6.06 -20.34
C THR A 12 -23.28 -6.94 -19.20
N GLU A 13 -23.45 -8.24 -19.42
CA GLU A 13 -23.88 -9.19 -18.40
C GLU A 13 -22.84 -9.29 -17.29
N ALA A 14 -21.56 -9.47 -17.62
CA ALA A 14 -20.48 -9.50 -16.63
C ALA A 14 -20.36 -8.17 -15.89
N GLY A 15 -20.58 -7.04 -16.56
CA GLY A 15 -20.65 -5.72 -15.93
C GLY A 15 -21.78 -5.61 -14.91
N VAL A 16 -22.97 -6.11 -15.23
CA VAL A 16 -24.10 -6.18 -14.29
C VAL A 16 -23.79 -7.12 -13.14
N GLN A 17 -23.26 -8.32 -13.41
CA GLN A 17 -22.86 -9.27 -12.38
C GLN A 17 -21.85 -8.63 -11.41
N LEU A 18 -20.83 -7.93 -11.92
CA LEU A 18 -19.85 -7.20 -11.11
C LEU A 18 -20.53 -6.19 -10.17
N LEU A 19 -21.50 -5.43 -10.67
CA LEU A 19 -22.27 -4.46 -9.87
C LEU A 19 -23.20 -5.12 -8.85
N LEU A 20 -23.47 -6.42 -8.99
CA LEU A 20 -24.22 -7.21 -8.00
C LEU A 20 -23.28 -7.90 -7.00
N GLN A 21 -21.97 -7.99 -7.27
CA GLN A 21 -21.01 -8.66 -6.39
C GLN A 21 -20.79 -7.86 -5.09
N PRO A 22 -21.14 -8.41 -3.91
CA PRO A 22 -20.98 -7.70 -2.64
C PRO A 22 -19.51 -7.42 -2.31
N PHE A 23 -18.59 -8.30 -2.72
CA PHE A 23 -17.15 -8.16 -2.48
C PHE A 23 -16.56 -6.86 -3.05
N TYR A 24 -17.09 -6.38 -4.19
CA TYR A 24 -16.63 -5.13 -4.77
C TYR A 24 -16.95 -3.94 -3.86
N TYR A 25 -18.19 -3.84 -3.38
CA TYR A 25 -18.59 -2.77 -2.45
C TYR A 25 -17.92 -2.90 -1.08
N ILE A 26 -17.77 -4.12 -0.57
CA ILE A 26 -17.01 -4.37 0.67
C ILE A 26 -15.60 -3.83 0.55
N SER A 27 -14.93 -4.04 -0.59
CA SER A 27 -13.58 -3.51 -0.82
C SER A 27 -13.55 -1.97 -0.83
N ILE A 28 -14.53 -1.32 -1.46
CA ILE A 28 -14.65 0.15 -1.48
C ILE A 28 -14.89 0.70 -0.07
N ILE A 29 -15.79 0.08 0.70
CA ILE A 29 -16.07 0.47 2.09
C ILE A 29 -14.82 0.30 2.94
N LEU A 30 -14.09 -0.82 2.79
CA LEU A 30 -12.85 -1.08 3.51
C LEU A 30 -11.81 0.03 3.24
N ILE A 31 -11.63 0.42 1.97
CA ILE A 31 -10.74 1.50 1.55
C ILE A 31 -11.16 2.84 2.18
N MET A 32 -12.45 3.16 2.11
CA MET A 32 -13.00 4.39 2.70
C MET A 32 -12.74 4.46 4.21
N LEU A 33 -12.92 3.35 4.93
CA LEU A 33 -12.65 3.25 6.37
C LEU A 33 -11.15 3.41 6.68
N LEU A 34 -10.28 2.81 5.88
CA LEU A 34 -8.82 2.94 6.02
C LEU A 34 -8.37 4.40 5.84
N TYR A 35 -8.82 5.08 4.79
CA TYR A 35 -8.47 6.49 4.57
C TYR A 35 -9.10 7.44 5.57
N ARG A 36 -10.33 7.18 6.01
CA ARG A 36 -10.94 7.95 7.11
C ARG A 36 -10.10 7.83 8.38
N ARG A 37 -9.66 6.61 8.75
CA ARG A 37 -8.80 6.39 9.91
C ARG A 37 -7.46 7.13 9.77
N GLN A 38 -6.86 7.11 8.58
CA GLN A 38 -5.61 7.82 8.31
C GLN A 38 -5.76 9.33 8.49
N VAL A 39 -6.79 9.96 7.91
CA VAL A 39 -7.06 11.40 8.08
C VAL A 39 -7.33 11.75 9.56
N MET A 40 -7.97 10.87 10.31
CA MET A 40 -8.16 11.07 11.75
C MET A 40 -6.84 11.00 12.53
N LEU A 41 -5.86 10.20 12.09
CA LEU A 41 -4.52 10.18 12.68
C LEU A 41 -3.73 11.45 12.32
N GLU A 42 -3.81 11.94 11.08
CA GLU A 42 -3.17 13.20 10.66
C GLU A 42 -3.63 14.37 11.54
N ARG A 43 -4.95 14.49 11.76
CA ARG A 43 -5.51 15.54 12.64
C ARG A 43 -5.07 15.42 14.09
N LYS A 44 -4.83 14.21 14.58
CA LYS A 44 -4.39 13.97 15.97
C LYS A 44 -2.91 14.29 16.18
N LEU A 45 -2.07 14.04 15.17
CA LEU A 45 -0.62 14.22 15.26
C LEU A 45 -0.15 15.61 14.86
N PHE A 46 -0.78 16.20 13.84
CA PHE A 46 -0.33 17.46 13.23
C PHE A 46 -1.37 18.59 13.33
N HIS A 47 -2.55 18.33 13.91
CA HIS A 47 -3.66 19.29 13.99
C HIS A 47 -4.19 19.80 12.64
N VAL A 48 -3.77 19.19 11.53
CA VAL A 48 -4.10 19.58 10.16
C VAL A 48 -4.46 18.35 9.33
N ARG A 49 -5.15 18.57 8.20
CA ARG A 49 -5.47 17.52 7.23
C ARG A 49 -4.55 17.71 6.04
N LEU A 50 -3.69 16.73 5.76
CA LEU A 50 -2.88 16.76 4.54
C LEU A 50 -3.68 16.16 3.37
N HIS A 51 -4.48 15.13 3.66
CA HIS A 51 -5.24 14.41 2.64
C HIS A 51 -6.75 14.48 2.84
N GLY A 52 -7.47 14.50 1.70
CA GLY A 52 -8.92 14.34 1.67
C GLY A 52 -9.29 12.87 1.43
N TRP A 53 -9.93 12.23 2.42
CA TRP A 53 -10.30 10.80 2.33
C TRP A 53 -11.16 10.48 1.09
N LEU A 54 -12.08 11.37 0.70
CA LEU A 54 -12.95 11.17 -0.45
C LEU A 54 -12.18 11.23 -1.78
N ARG A 55 -11.32 12.24 -1.93
CA ARG A 55 -10.45 12.37 -3.12
C ARG A 55 -9.51 11.17 -3.26
N GLN A 56 -8.99 10.67 -2.15
CA GLN A 56 -8.10 9.52 -2.13
C GLN A 56 -8.83 8.22 -2.49
N THR A 57 -10.04 8.03 -1.96
CA THR A 57 -10.91 6.90 -2.31
C THR A 57 -11.27 6.92 -3.80
N TRP A 58 -11.61 8.09 -4.35
CA TRP A 58 -11.92 8.21 -5.77
C TRP A 58 -10.72 7.89 -6.66
N ARG A 59 -9.53 8.37 -6.29
CA ARG A 59 -8.28 8.06 -7.01
C ARG A 59 -7.99 6.56 -7.01
N THR A 60 -8.21 5.85 -5.90
CA THR A 60 -7.98 4.39 -5.87
C THR A 60 -9.03 3.61 -6.63
N VAL A 61 -10.31 4.01 -6.56
CA VAL A 61 -11.37 3.36 -7.36
C VAL A 61 -11.10 3.55 -8.86
N LEU A 62 -10.78 4.77 -9.31
CA LEU A 62 -10.44 5.01 -10.71
C LEU A 62 -9.16 4.29 -11.15
N GLY A 63 -8.12 4.32 -10.31
CA GLY A 63 -6.88 3.58 -10.58
C GLY A 63 -7.12 2.07 -10.70
N GLY A 64 -7.97 1.52 -9.82
CA GLY A 64 -8.37 0.12 -9.83
C GLY A 64 -9.22 -0.25 -11.05
N LEU A 65 -10.14 0.62 -11.46
CA LEU A 65 -10.93 0.44 -12.68
C LEU A 65 -10.05 0.44 -13.93
N LEU A 66 -9.14 1.41 -14.08
CA LEU A 66 -8.21 1.47 -15.22
C LEU A 66 -7.28 0.25 -15.26
N ALA A 67 -6.74 -0.15 -14.09
CA ALA A 67 -5.95 -1.37 -13.98
C ALA A 67 -6.78 -2.63 -14.30
N GLY A 68 -8.03 -2.68 -13.85
CA GLY A 68 -8.95 -3.79 -14.12
C GLY A 68 -9.26 -3.95 -15.59
N LEU A 69 -9.55 -2.85 -16.29
CA LEU A 69 -9.74 -2.86 -17.74
C LEU A 69 -8.47 -3.32 -18.47
N GLY A 70 -7.30 -2.79 -18.09
CA GLY A 70 -6.02 -3.18 -18.68
C GLY A 70 -5.68 -4.66 -18.47
N VAL A 71 -5.82 -5.17 -17.24
CA VAL A 71 -5.57 -6.57 -16.91
C VAL A 71 -6.60 -7.49 -17.57
N SER A 72 -7.87 -7.10 -17.64
CA SER A 72 -8.93 -7.87 -18.31
C SER A 72 -8.69 -8.00 -19.81
N LEU A 73 -8.21 -6.93 -20.45
CA LEU A 73 -7.86 -6.96 -21.87
C LEU A 73 -6.72 -7.95 -22.15
N VAL A 74 -5.67 -7.93 -21.32
CA VAL A 74 -4.55 -8.88 -21.46
C VAL A 74 -4.99 -10.30 -21.11
N SER A 75 -5.82 -10.48 -20.08
CA SER A 75 -6.28 -11.80 -19.66
C SER A 75 -7.21 -12.47 -20.68
N ALA A 76 -7.86 -11.71 -21.57
CA ALA A 76 -8.62 -12.26 -22.69
C ALA A 76 -7.77 -13.07 -23.68
N PHE A 77 -6.48 -12.73 -23.84
CA PHE A 77 -5.53 -13.50 -24.65
C PHE A 77 -4.88 -14.65 -23.87
N ILE A 78 -4.86 -14.55 -22.54
CA ILE A 78 -4.40 -15.62 -21.67
C ILE A 78 -5.42 -16.76 -21.69
N GLY A 79 -6.69 -16.44 -21.49
CA GLY A 79 -7.79 -17.39 -21.29
C GLY A 79 -7.59 -18.21 -20.02
N MET A 80 -8.63 -18.39 -19.23
CA MET A 80 -8.56 -19.27 -18.08
C MET A 80 -9.85 -20.07 -17.91
N THR A 81 -9.70 -21.30 -17.47
CA THR A 81 -10.81 -22.15 -17.02
C THR A 81 -11.04 -21.88 -15.54
N LEU A 82 -12.10 -21.15 -15.20
CA LEU A 82 -12.47 -20.86 -13.82
C LEU A 82 -13.96 -21.18 -13.62
N THR A 83 -14.23 -22.18 -12.78
CA THR A 83 -15.58 -22.55 -12.36
C THR A 83 -16.03 -21.72 -11.17
N VAL A 84 -17.34 -21.72 -10.88
CA VAL A 84 -17.89 -21.03 -9.70
C VAL A 84 -17.35 -21.67 -8.41
N GLU A 85 -17.23 -22.99 -8.38
CA GLU A 85 -16.66 -23.76 -7.27
C GLU A 85 -15.20 -23.40 -7.03
N GLY A 86 -14.41 -23.30 -8.12
CA GLY A 86 -13.02 -22.85 -8.05
C GLY A 86 -12.90 -21.42 -7.53
N LEU A 87 -13.77 -20.51 -7.97
CA LEU A 87 -13.85 -19.15 -7.44
C LEU A 87 -14.17 -19.13 -5.94
N LEU A 88 -15.12 -19.94 -5.48
CA LEU A 88 -15.44 -20.08 -4.06
C LEU A 88 -14.24 -20.58 -3.25
N CYS A 89 -13.46 -21.55 -3.77
CA CYS A 89 -12.23 -22.01 -3.13
C CYS A 89 -11.20 -20.87 -2.96
N ILE A 90 -11.04 -20.02 -3.98
CA ILE A 90 -10.15 -18.84 -3.91
C ILE A 90 -10.62 -17.87 -2.82
N TRP A 91 -11.92 -17.57 -2.75
CA TRP A 91 -12.45 -16.68 -1.73
C TRP A 91 -12.36 -17.26 -0.32
N VAL A 92 -12.65 -18.54 -0.13
CA VAL A 92 -12.50 -19.21 1.16
C VAL A 92 -11.04 -19.18 1.60
N ALA A 93 -10.09 -19.51 0.73
CA ALA A 93 -8.66 -19.42 1.02
C ALA A 93 -8.25 -17.98 1.39
N ALA A 94 -8.70 -16.98 0.63
CA ALA A 94 -8.42 -15.57 0.89
C ALA A 94 -8.98 -15.10 2.24
N ILE A 95 -10.20 -15.51 2.60
CA ILE A 95 -10.83 -15.17 3.88
C ILE A 95 -10.08 -15.82 5.04
N LEU A 96 -9.72 -17.11 4.94
CA LEU A 96 -8.95 -17.80 5.98
C LEU A 96 -7.59 -17.12 6.22
N LEU A 97 -6.91 -16.75 5.15
CA LEU A 97 -5.64 -16.03 5.19
C LEU A 97 -5.79 -14.60 5.76
N LEU A 98 -6.86 -13.89 5.38
CA LEU A 98 -7.24 -12.57 5.91
C LEU A 98 -7.40 -12.59 7.44
N LEU A 99 -7.97 -13.67 8.01
CA LEU A 99 -8.13 -13.82 9.47
C LEU A 99 -6.79 -13.87 10.21
N LEU A 100 -5.75 -14.42 9.58
CA LEU A 100 -4.41 -14.44 10.14
C LEU A 100 -3.78 -13.04 10.08
N ARG A 101 -3.76 -12.42 8.89
CA ARG A 101 -3.28 -11.04 8.68
C ARG A 101 -3.93 -10.44 7.45
N VAL A 102 -4.31 -9.15 7.52
CA VAL A 102 -4.96 -8.43 6.39
C VAL A 102 -4.14 -8.46 5.11
N ARG A 103 -2.80 -8.44 5.22
CA ARG A 103 -1.91 -8.51 4.05
C ARG A 103 -2.07 -9.79 3.22
N TYR A 104 -2.54 -10.89 3.83
CA TYR A 104 -2.69 -12.16 3.14
C TYR A 104 -3.97 -12.24 2.29
N LEU A 105 -4.72 -11.14 2.20
CA LEU A 105 -5.82 -10.99 1.25
C LEU A 105 -5.34 -10.99 -0.22
N CYS A 106 -4.06 -10.66 -0.48
CA CYS A 106 -3.52 -10.65 -1.84
C CYS A 106 -3.67 -12.01 -2.51
N LEU A 107 -4.11 -12.01 -3.78
CA LEU A 107 -4.40 -13.21 -4.57
C LEU A 107 -3.20 -14.16 -4.67
N ALA A 108 -1.97 -13.63 -4.66
CA ALA A 108 -0.74 -14.45 -4.69
C ALA A 108 -0.67 -15.47 -3.55
N TYR A 109 -1.14 -15.11 -2.35
CA TYR A 109 -1.13 -16.02 -1.21
C TYR A 109 -2.18 -17.11 -1.33
N SER A 110 -3.39 -16.77 -1.80
CA SER A 110 -4.49 -17.72 -1.96
C SER A 110 -4.21 -18.72 -3.07
N VAL A 111 -3.77 -18.24 -4.25
CA VAL A 111 -3.40 -19.10 -5.38
C VAL A 111 -2.15 -19.92 -5.07
N GLY A 112 -1.14 -19.34 -4.41
CA GLY A 112 0.05 -20.07 -3.96
C GLY A 112 -0.28 -21.21 -2.98
N LEU A 113 -1.17 -20.94 -2.01
CA LEU A 113 -1.67 -21.96 -1.08
C LEU A 113 -2.47 -23.04 -1.81
N LEU A 114 -3.43 -22.66 -2.65
CA LEU A 114 -4.25 -23.60 -3.41
C LEU A 114 -3.41 -24.46 -4.36
N GLY A 115 -2.37 -23.90 -4.97
CA GLY A 115 -1.42 -24.66 -5.79
C GLY A 115 -0.66 -25.73 -5.00
N ALA A 116 -0.22 -25.40 -3.78
CA ALA A 116 0.42 -26.38 -2.90
C ALA A 116 -0.57 -27.47 -2.42
N VAL A 117 -1.81 -27.08 -2.09
CA VAL A 117 -2.88 -28.03 -1.71
C VAL A 117 -3.24 -28.94 -2.88
N GLN A 118 -3.44 -28.39 -4.07
CA GLN A 118 -3.74 -29.15 -5.29
C GLN A 118 -2.63 -30.16 -5.59
N PHE A 119 -1.36 -29.74 -5.51
CA PHE A 119 -0.23 -30.66 -5.66
C PHE A 119 -0.29 -31.81 -4.65
N GLY A 120 -0.53 -31.51 -3.37
CA GLY A 120 -0.68 -32.51 -2.32
C GLY A 120 -1.83 -33.50 -2.58
N LEU A 121 -2.99 -33.01 -3.01
CA LEU A 121 -4.12 -33.85 -3.41
C LEU A 121 -3.76 -34.75 -4.60
N ASN A 122 -3.01 -34.23 -5.57
CA ASN A 122 -2.59 -34.96 -6.77
C ASN A 122 -1.55 -36.05 -6.47
N LEU A 123 -0.85 -36.02 -5.34
CA LEU A 123 -0.04 -37.15 -4.86
C LEU A 123 -0.89 -38.34 -4.40
N PHE A 124 -2.15 -38.11 -4.04
CA PHE A 124 -3.09 -39.13 -3.57
C PHE A 124 -4.37 -39.11 -4.43
N PRO A 125 -4.32 -39.61 -5.68
CA PRO A 125 -5.47 -39.53 -6.60
C PRO A 125 -6.71 -40.28 -6.09
N GLY A 126 -6.55 -41.30 -5.25
CA GLY A 126 -7.67 -42.02 -4.63
C GLY A 126 -8.38 -41.27 -3.49
N PHE A 127 -7.85 -40.12 -3.06
CA PHE A 127 -8.53 -39.28 -2.08
C PHE A 127 -9.55 -38.38 -2.78
N THR A 128 -10.81 -38.78 -2.69
CA THR A 128 -11.97 -37.97 -3.12
C THR A 128 -12.62 -37.26 -1.94
N GLY A 129 -12.53 -37.82 -0.72
CA GLY A 129 -13.23 -37.30 0.46
C GLY A 129 -14.65 -37.88 0.56
N SER A 130 -15.49 -37.27 1.39
CA SER A 130 -16.91 -37.65 1.51
C SER A 130 -17.80 -36.44 1.78
N GLY A 131 -19.02 -36.46 1.23
CA GLY A 131 -20.00 -35.39 1.36
C GLY A 131 -19.47 -34.04 0.84
N PRO A 132 -19.58 -32.93 1.59
CA PRO A 132 -19.13 -31.61 1.12
C PRO A 132 -17.62 -31.52 0.88
N VAL A 133 -16.82 -32.43 1.43
CA VAL A 133 -15.37 -32.48 1.19
C VAL A 133 -15.06 -32.90 -0.24
N GLU A 134 -15.90 -33.77 -0.82
CA GLU A 134 -15.73 -34.24 -2.20
C GLU A 134 -15.82 -33.11 -3.22
N ALA A 135 -16.84 -32.25 -3.07
CA ALA A 135 -17.00 -31.07 -3.89
C ALA A 135 -15.78 -30.12 -3.78
N CYS A 136 -15.26 -29.92 -2.57
CA CYS A 136 -14.06 -29.10 -2.37
C CYS A 136 -12.81 -29.71 -3.01
N VAL A 137 -12.62 -31.03 -2.90
CA VAL A 137 -11.46 -31.72 -3.48
C VAL A 137 -11.51 -31.67 -5.00
N SER A 138 -12.66 -31.94 -5.62
CA SER A 138 -12.84 -31.82 -7.09
C SER A 138 -12.61 -30.38 -7.54
N ALA A 139 -13.22 -29.39 -6.88
CA ALA A 139 -13.04 -27.98 -7.21
C ALA A 139 -11.57 -27.55 -7.18
N VAL A 140 -10.81 -27.95 -6.16
CA VAL A 140 -9.37 -27.63 -6.06
C VAL A 140 -8.55 -28.36 -7.12
N ARG A 141 -8.86 -29.62 -7.45
CA ARG A 141 -8.16 -30.38 -8.51
C ARG A 141 -8.38 -29.80 -9.90
N GLU A 142 -9.54 -29.19 -10.15
CA GLU A 142 -9.91 -28.59 -11.44
C GLU A 142 -9.32 -27.19 -11.66
N LEU A 143 -8.77 -26.54 -10.61
CA LEU A 143 -8.17 -25.22 -10.76
C LEU A 143 -6.99 -25.23 -11.75
N ASN A 144 -7.04 -24.34 -12.74
CA ASN A 144 -5.88 -24.06 -13.59
C ASN A 144 -4.90 -23.13 -12.85
N ILE A 145 -4.09 -23.72 -11.96
CA ILE A 145 -3.11 -22.98 -11.14
C ILE A 145 -2.11 -22.19 -12.00
N PRO A 146 -1.55 -22.72 -13.11
CA PRO A 146 -0.71 -21.92 -14.00
C PRO A 146 -1.39 -20.65 -14.53
N ALA A 147 -2.63 -20.73 -15.00
CA ALA A 147 -3.36 -19.55 -15.49
C ALA A 147 -3.64 -18.54 -14.37
N LEU A 148 -4.02 -19.01 -13.18
CA LEU A 148 -4.24 -18.16 -12.01
C LEU A 148 -2.95 -17.48 -11.53
N LEU A 149 -1.80 -18.17 -11.58
CA LEU A 149 -0.50 -17.58 -11.28
C LEU A 149 -0.10 -16.53 -12.32
N CYS A 150 -0.41 -16.77 -13.60
CA CYS A 150 -0.22 -15.77 -14.64
C CYS A 150 -1.03 -14.49 -14.35
N LEU A 151 -2.30 -14.65 -13.94
CA LEU A 151 -3.15 -13.54 -13.51
C LEU A 151 -2.58 -12.83 -12.26
N VAL A 152 -2.08 -13.57 -11.27
CA VAL A 152 -1.39 -13.01 -10.11
C VAL A 152 -0.22 -12.13 -10.55
N GLY A 153 0.61 -12.61 -11.46
CA GLY A 153 1.74 -11.83 -11.97
C GLY A 153 1.30 -10.55 -12.69
N LEU A 154 0.26 -10.62 -13.55
CA LEU A 154 -0.31 -9.43 -14.20
C LEU A 154 -0.84 -8.41 -13.21
N LEU A 155 -1.54 -8.86 -12.16
CA LEU A 155 -2.06 -8.00 -11.12
C LEU A 155 -0.93 -7.26 -10.37
N HIS A 156 0.21 -7.92 -10.14
CA HIS A 156 1.37 -7.26 -9.51
C HIS A 156 2.14 -6.34 -10.46
N LEU A 157 2.10 -6.60 -11.78
CA LEU A 157 2.56 -5.61 -12.76
C LEU A 157 1.70 -4.34 -12.69
N ALA A 158 0.37 -4.50 -12.68
CA ALA A 158 -0.56 -3.39 -12.54
C ALA A 158 -0.37 -2.66 -11.20
N GLU A 159 -0.19 -3.39 -10.09
CA GLU A 159 0.13 -2.82 -8.79
C GLU A 159 1.44 -2.02 -8.84
N GLY A 160 2.50 -2.59 -9.40
CA GLY A 160 3.79 -1.92 -9.55
C GLY A 160 3.71 -0.63 -10.36
N MET A 161 2.88 -0.58 -11.41
CA MET A 161 2.61 0.63 -12.19
C MET A 161 1.80 1.67 -11.41
N LEU A 162 0.75 1.26 -10.69
CA LEU A 162 -0.03 2.14 -9.84
C LEU A 162 0.81 2.74 -8.70
N VAL A 163 1.69 1.94 -8.09
CA VAL A 163 2.67 2.41 -7.10
C VAL A 163 3.63 3.43 -7.73
N ARG A 164 4.09 3.21 -8.98
CA ARG A 164 4.97 4.15 -9.67
C ARG A 164 4.31 5.51 -9.85
N TRP A 165 3.05 5.53 -10.28
CA TRP A 165 2.35 6.75 -10.67
C TRP A 165 1.75 7.50 -9.48
N GLN A 166 1.20 6.76 -8.51
CA GLN A 166 0.41 7.34 -7.43
C GLN A 166 0.98 7.05 -6.04
N GLY A 167 1.92 6.11 -5.89
CA GLY A 167 2.40 5.62 -4.59
C GLY A 167 2.87 6.72 -3.63
N ALA A 168 3.62 7.70 -4.13
CA ALA A 168 4.10 8.83 -3.34
C ALA A 168 2.97 9.75 -2.84
N SER A 169 1.84 9.82 -3.55
CA SER A 169 0.69 10.64 -3.15
C SER A 169 -0.13 10.03 -2.01
N PHE A 170 0.14 8.78 -1.63
CA PHE A 170 -0.46 8.12 -0.46
C PHE A 170 0.41 8.23 0.79
N ALA A 171 1.47 9.03 0.75
CA ALA A 171 2.42 9.18 1.85
C ALA A 171 1.85 10.07 2.96
N GLY A 172 1.63 9.49 4.14
CA GLY A 172 1.28 10.20 5.36
C GLY A 172 2.53 10.38 6.24
N PRO A 173 2.91 11.61 6.64
CA PRO A 173 3.99 11.81 7.59
C PRO A 173 3.62 11.22 8.95
N LEU A 174 4.58 10.62 9.65
CA LEU A 174 4.43 10.05 10.99
C LEU A 174 5.72 10.21 11.80
N PHE A 175 5.59 10.12 13.12
CA PHE A 175 6.72 10.04 14.04
C PHE A 175 6.91 8.60 14.52
N PHE A 176 8.13 8.10 14.34
CA PHE A 176 8.54 6.75 14.71
C PHE A 176 9.53 6.81 15.87
N GLU A 177 9.61 5.72 16.62
CA GLU A 177 10.67 5.53 17.61
C GLU A 177 11.92 5.01 16.88
N GLY A 178 13.01 5.79 16.93
CA GLY A 178 14.28 5.41 16.34
C GLY A 178 15.00 4.32 17.14
N LYS A 179 16.08 3.74 16.57
CA LYS A 179 16.87 2.66 17.20
C LYS A 179 17.41 2.98 18.60
N ARG A 180 17.61 4.27 18.89
CA ARG A 180 18.14 4.80 20.16
C ARG A 180 17.03 5.37 21.08
N GLY A 181 15.76 5.06 20.81
CA GLY A 181 14.61 5.60 21.54
C GLY A 181 14.24 7.04 21.20
N LYS A 182 15.09 7.77 20.45
CA LYS A 182 14.79 9.14 19.99
C LYS A 182 13.72 9.14 18.90
N PRO A 183 12.78 10.10 18.90
CA PRO A 183 11.77 10.19 17.86
C PRO A 183 12.42 10.57 16.52
N VAL A 184 11.98 9.93 15.44
CA VAL A 184 12.43 10.19 14.07
C VAL A 184 11.22 10.41 13.18
N GLY A 185 11.33 11.36 12.24
CA GLY A 185 10.30 11.56 11.24
C GLY A 185 10.34 10.45 10.20
N GLY A 186 9.21 10.20 9.57
CA GLY A 186 9.13 9.30 8.42
C GLY A 186 7.77 9.36 7.77
N TYR A 187 7.53 8.42 6.87
CA TYR A 187 6.32 8.30 6.10
C TYR A 187 5.78 6.88 6.18
N THR A 188 4.46 6.76 6.27
CA THR A 188 3.74 5.55 5.89
C THR A 188 3.08 5.77 4.55
N MET A 189 3.15 4.77 3.68
CA MET A 189 2.55 4.80 2.34
C MET A 189 1.72 3.54 2.20
N GLN A 190 0.41 3.69 2.09
CA GLN A 190 -0.48 2.54 1.93
C GLN A 190 -1.64 2.88 1.01
N SER A 191 -1.96 1.94 0.13
CA SER A 191 -3.10 2.05 -0.77
C SER A 191 -3.63 0.67 -1.12
N LEU A 192 -4.95 0.57 -1.24
CA LEU A 192 -5.64 -0.59 -1.78
C LEU A 192 -6.46 -0.11 -2.98
N TRP A 193 -6.34 -0.81 -4.10
CA TRP A 193 -7.11 -0.56 -5.31
C TRP A 193 -8.11 -1.70 -5.52
N PRO A 194 -9.41 -1.39 -5.62
CA PRO A 194 -10.40 -2.38 -5.97
C PRO A 194 -10.39 -2.56 -7.48
N VAL A 195 -9.95 -3.72 -7.94
CA VAL A 195 -9.74 -4.05 -9.35
C VAL A 195 -10.88 -4.96 -9.81
N PRO A 196 -11.87 -4.42 -10.55
CA PRO A 196 -12.87 -5.24 -11.19
C PRO A 196 -12.27 -5.92 -12.42
N LEU A 197 -12.14 -7.25 -12.38
CA LEU A 197 -11.71 -8.01 -13.54
C LEU A 197 -12.91 -8.58 -14.28
N LEU A 198 -12.80 -8.61 -15.60
CA LEU A 198 -13.72 -9.27 -16.52
C LEU A 198 -12.92 -10.37 -17.22
N LEU A 199 -13.04 -11.58 -16.70
CA LEU A 199 -12.26 -12.72 -17.14
C LEU A 199 -12.99 -13.42 -18.27
N LEU A 200 -12.27 -13.62 -19.39
CA LEU A 200 -12.75 -14.48 -20.45
C LEU A 200 -12.63 -15.94 -19.99
N ILE A 201 -13.73 -16.67 -20.06
CA ILE A 201 -13.86 -18.08 -19.68
C ILE A 201 -14.51 -18.87 -20.81
N PRO A 202 -14.28 -20.19 -20.93
CA PRO A 202 -15.03 -21.00 -21.89
C PRO A 202 -16.53 -20.99 -21.56
N ALA A 203 -17.37 -20.96 -22.59
CA ALA A 203 -18.82 -20.97 -22.40
C ALA A 203 -19.33 -22.35 -21.96
N GLN A 204 -20.32 -22.37 -21.07
CA GLN A 204 -21.02 -23.59 -20.64
C GLN A 204 -22.08 -24.04 -21.66
N THR A 205 -22.46 -23.15 -22.59
CA THR A 205 -23.48 -23.35 -23.63
C THR A 205 -22.88 -22.98 -24.98
N ALA A 206 -23.36 -23.61 -26.05
CA ALA A 206 -22.85 -23.35 -27.40
C ALA A 206 -23.01 -21.86 -27.78
N GLY A 207 -21.89 -21.21 -28.11
CA GLY A 207 -21.81 -19.81 -28.52
C GLY A 207 -20.77 -19.59 -29.61
N GLY A 208 -20.50 -18.33 -29.93
CA GLY A 208 -19.49 -17.96 -30.91
C GLY A 208 -18.08 -18.36 -30.47
N VAL A 209 -17.32 -18.97 -31.37
CA VAL A 209 -15.91 -19.36 -31.11
C VAL A 209 -14.99 -18.16 -31.30
N LEU A 210 -14.00 -18.01 -30.41
CA LEU A 210 -13.03 -16.92 -30.50
C LEU A 210 -12.18 -17.03 -31.78
N PRO A 211 -11.83 -15.88 -32.41
CA PRO A 211 -10.97 -15.87 -33.58
C PRO A 211 -9.47 -16.08 -33.24
N TRP A 212 -9.12 -16.19 -31.95
CA TRP A 212 -7.78 -16.55 -31.48
C TRP A 212 -7.86 -17.70 -30.48
N THR A 213 -6.76 -18.44 -30.33
CA THR A 213 -6.60 -19.44 -29.28
C THR A 213 -5.99 -18.77 -28.05
N PRO A 214 -6.66 -18.78 -26.88
CA PRO A 214 -6.05 -18.28 -25.66
C PRO A 214 -4.83 -19.13 -25.24
N LEU A 215 -3.88 -18.51 -24.54
CA LEU A 215 -2.60 -19.12 -24.14
C LEU A 215 -2.75 -20.38 -23.27
N PHE A 216 -3.69 -20.36 -22.33
CA PHE A 216 -4.10 -21.52 -21.53
C PHE A 216 -5.43 -22.10 -22.04
N GLY A 217 -5.72 -21.89 -23.34
CA GLY A 217 -6.87 -22.44 -24.03
C GLY A 217 -6.75 -23.95 -24.22
N GLY A 218 -7.90 -24.61 -24.29
CA GLY A 218 -8.03 -26.05 -24.48
C GLY A 218 -9.36 -26.38 -25.15
N GLU A 219 -9.74 -27.66 -25.18
CA GLU A 219 -10.97 -28.13 -25.86
C GLU A 219 -12.24 -27.42 -25.36
N ALA A 220 -12.28 -27.02 -24.09
CA ALA A 220 -13.39 -26.27 -23.49
C ALA A 220 -13.73 -24.97 -24.24
N TRP A 221 -12.79 -24.38 -25.00
CA TRP A 221 -12.97 -23.13 -25.73
C TRP A 221 -13.61 -23.31 -27.11
N GLN A 222 -13.81 -24.56 -27.55
CA GLN A 222 -14.50 -24.87 -28.81
C GLN A 222 -16.02 -24.69 -28.72
N GLY A 223 -16.57 -24.69 -27.50
CA GLY A 223 -18.00 -24.47 -27.23
C GLY A 223 -18.43 -23.00 -27.20
N GLY A 224 -17.49 -22.07 -27.33
CA GLY A 224 -17.73 -20.63 -27.25
C GLY A 224 -17.05 -19.99 -26.03
N PHE A 225 -17.33 -18.71 -25.80
CA PHE A 225 -16.78 -17.95 -24.68
C PHE A 225 -17.85 -17.22 -23.88
N GLY A 226 -17.58 -17.05 -22.59
CA GLY A 226 -18.33 -16.19 -21.69
C GLY A 226 -17.40 -15.20 -20.96
N MET A 227 -17.98 -14.32 -20.17
CA MET A 227 -17.24 -13.42 -19.29
C MET A 227 -17.70 -13.59 -17.85
N MET A 228 -16.74 -13.68 -16.92
CA MET A 228 -17.00 -13.74 -15.49
C MET A 228 -16.38 -12.53 -14.79
N ALA A 229 -17.16 -11.87 -13.94
CA ALA A 229 -16.66 -10.81 -13.09
C ALA A 229 -15.91 -11.36 -11.88
N LEU A 230 -14.67 -10.90 -11.67
CA LEU A 230 -13.87 -11.21 -10.49
C LEU A 230 -13.38 -9.93 -9.81
N PRO A 231 -13.99 -9.51 -8.69
CA PRO A 231 -13.46 -8.40 -7.90
C PRO A 231 -12.21 -8.84 -7.15
N VAL A 232 -11.08 -8.19 -7.41
CA VAL A 232 -9.80 -8.42 -6.71
C VAL A 232 -9.35 -7.13 -6.02
N VAL A 233 -8.64 -7.27 -4.90
CA VAL A 233 -7.98 -6.13 -4.26
C VAL A 233 -6.48 -6.32 -4.39
N ILE A 234 -5.82 -5.34 -5.02
CA ILE A 234 -4.35 -5.23 -5.02
C ILE A 234 -3.95 -4.04 -4.17
N GLY A 235 -2.72 -4.02 -3.67
CA GLY A 235 -2.29 -2.89 -2.87
C GLY A 235 -1.01 -3.12 -2.10
N PHE A 236 -0.40 -1.99 -1.76
CA PHE A 236 0.90 -1.95 -1.12
C PHE A 236 0.82 -1.26 0.23
N ALA A 237 1.74 -1.61 1.11
CA ALA A 237 1.93 -0.96 2.40
C ALA A 237 3.43 -0.89 2.71
N GLU A 238 3.95 0.32 2.81
CA GLU A 238 5.36 0.63 3.02
C GLU A 238 5.53 1.66 4.12
N VAL A 239 6.70 1.62 4.75
CA VAL A 239 7.15 2.61 5.71
C VAL A 239 8.55 3.02 5.32
N THR A 240 8.84 4.31 5.44
CA THR A 240 10.21 4.79 5.26
C THR A 240 10.55 5.93 6.22
N THR A 241 11.74 5.84 6.78
CA THR A 241 12.38 6.84 7.63
C THR A 241 13.64 7.40 6.95
N GLY A 242 14.26 6.63 6.04
CA GLY A 242 15.51 6.98 5.37
C GLY A 242 15.37 7.45 3.92
N LEU A 243 14.19 7.42 3.31
CA LEU A 243 13.97 7.84 1.93
C LEU A 243 12.82 8.86 1.81
N LEU A 244 12.85 9.62 0.72
CA LEU A 244 11.68 10.38 0.28
C LEU A 244 10.59 9.42 -0.27
N PRO A 245 9.30 9.75 -0.13
CA PRO A 245 8.21 8.91 -0.63
C PRO A 245 8.32 8.55 -2.11
N GLN A 246 8.79 9.48 -2.96
CA GLN A 246 8.98 9.25 -4.39
C GLN A 246 10.08 8.22 -4.67
N GLN A 247 11.15 8.24 -3.88
CA GLN A 247 12.25 7.28 -4.00
C GLN A 247 11.81 5.89 -3.52
N LYS A 248 11.13 5.82 -2.36
CA LYS A 248 10.59 4.55 -1.85
C LYS A 248 9.58 3.95 -2.83
N ALA A 249 8.66 4.74 -3.37
CA ALA A 249 7.70 4.30 -4.38
C ALA A 249 8.38 3.70 -5.63
N ARG A 250 9.45 4.34 -6.14
CA ARG A 250 10.20 3.83 -7.30
C ARG A 250 10.84 2.47 -7.02
N VAL A 251 11.47 2.30 -5.86
CA VAL A 251 12.09 1.03 -5.44
C VAL A 251 11.05 -0.07 -5.27
N THR A 252 9.98 0.18 -4.50
CA THR A 252 8.90 -0.79 -4.29
C THR A 252 8.22 -1.17 -5.61
N SER A 253 7.93 -0.19 -6.47
CA SER A 253 7.40 -0.42 -7.80
C SER A 253 8.31 -1.30 -8.65
N GLY A 254 9.61 -1.00 -8.73
CA GLY A 254 10.56 -1.79 -9.52
C GLY A 254 10.61 -3.25 -9.08
N ARG A 255 10.54 -3.49 -7.77
CA ARG A 255 10.50 -4.83 -7.18
C ARG A 255 9.22 -5.59 -7.51
N LEU A 256 8.07 -4.92 -7.42
CA LEU A 256 6.77 -5.51 -7.79
C LEU A 256 6.72 -5.89 -9.27
N LEU A 257 7.28 -5.05 -10.15
CA LEU A 257 7.38 -5.35 -11.58
C LEU A 257 8.25 -6.59 -11.83
N ILE A 258 9.44 -6.67 -11.22
CA ILE A 258 10.32 -7.83 -11.35
C ILE A 258 9.64 -9.09 -10.81
N TYR A 259 9.00 -9.01 -9.63
CA TYR A 259 8.24 -10.12 -9.07
C TYR A 259 7.12 -10.59 -10.01
N GLY A 260 6.31 -9.67 -10.55
CA GLY A 260 5.24 -10.00 -11.48
C GLY A 260 5.76 -10.71 -12.73
N LEU A 261 6.88 -10.24 -13.30
CA LEU A 261 7.53 -10.87 -14.45
C LEU A 261 8.03 -12.29 -14.12
N ILE A 262 8.66 -12.48 -12.95
CA ILE A 262 9.13 -13.80 -12.52
C ILE A 262 7.95 -14.77 -12.35
N VAL A 263 6.87 -14.33 -11.71
CA VAL A 263 5.68 -15.19 -11.51
C VAL A 263 5.01 -15.54 -12.84
N ILE A 264 4.90 -14.59 -13.78
CA ILE A 264 4.39 -14.87 -15.15
C ILE A 264 5.29 -15.91 -15.83
N ALA A 265 6.61 -15.72 -15.82
CA ALA A 265 7.53 -16.66 -16.46
C ALA A 265 7.41 -18.07 -15.87
N LEU A 266 7.34 -18.20 -14.55
CA LEU A 266 7.14 -19.49 -13.88
C LEU A 266 5.78 -20.10 -14.19
N ALA A 267 4.71 -19.29 -14.29
CA ALA A 267 3.39 -19.75 -14.68
C ALA A 267 3.36 -20.31 -16.11
N LEU A 268 4.03 -19.66 -17.06
CA LEU A 268 4.16 -20.13 -18.44
C LEU A 268 4.95 -21.43 -18.52
N LEU A 269 6.06 -21.53 -17.77
CA LEU A 269 6.85 -22.76 -17.71
C LEU A 269 6.07 -23.90 -17.04
N ALA A 270 5.27 -23.60 -16.01
CA ALA A 270 4.39 -24.58 -15.36
C ALA A 270 3.28 -25.10 -16.28
N ASN A 271 2.81 -24.28 -17.22
CA ASN A 271 1.89 -24.73 -18.26
C ASN A 271 2.53 -25.76 -19.20
N TRP A 272 3.82 -25.60 -19.51
CA TRP A 272 4.56 -26.55 -20.35
C TRP A 272 5.02 -27.79 -19.60
N TRP A 273 5.33 -27.70 -18.31
CA TRP A 273 5.78 -28.83 -17.50
C TRP A 273 5.09 -28.83 -16.13
N ALA A 274 4.05 -29.66 -15.99
CA ALA A 274 3.16 -29.69 -14.83
C ALA A 274 3.84 -29.75 -13.45
N PRO A 275 4.96 -30.48 -13.23
CA PRO A 275 5.67 -30.48 -11.95
C PRO A 275 6.16 -29.09 -11.48
N LEU A 276 6.40 -28.15 -12.40
CA LEU A 276 6.78 -26.77 -12.04
C LEU A 276 5.65 -25.98 -11.39
N THR A 277 4.40 -26.45 -11.45
CA THR A 277 3.25 -25.78 -10.82
C THR A 277 3.47 -25.58 -9.33
N LEU A 278 4.02 -26.57 -8.62
CA LEU A 278 4.36 -26.43 -7.20
C LEU A 278 5.43 -25.35 -6.99
N VAL A 279 6.48 -25.37 -7.81
CA VAL A 279 7.57 -24.39 -7.72
C VAL A 279 7.05 -22.98 -7.96
N ALA A 280 6.22 -22.78 -8.99
CA ALA A 280 5.59 -21.51 -9.32
C ALA A 280 4.66 -21.02 -8.19
N ALA A 281 3.86 -21.91 -7.60
CA ALA A 281 2.96 -21.59 -6.50
C ALA A 281 3.72 -21.19 -5.22
N LEU A 282 4.76 -21.95 -4.86
CA LEU A 282 5.62 -21.63 -3.72
C LEU A 282 6.43 -20.35 -3.97
N ALA A 283 6.89 -20.11 -5.19
CA ALA A 283 7.60 -18.89 -5.55
C ALA A 283 6.67 -17.67 -5.47
N ALA A 284 5.44 -17.75 -5.97
CA ALA A 284 4.47 -16.66 -5.87
C ALA A 284 4.21 -16.26 -4.42
N PHE A 285 4.04 -17.22 -3.51
CA PHE A 285 3.89 -16.96 -2.08
C PHE A 285 5.18 -16.44 -1.44
N GLY A 286 6.28 -17.18 -1.61
CA GLY A 286 7.54 -16.98 -0.93
C GLY A 286 8.27 -15.72 -1.38
N LEU A 287 8.35 -15.45 -2.68
CA LEU A 287 8.97 -14.23 -3.19
C LEU A 287 8.19 -12.99 -2.76
N HIS A 288 6.86 -13.05 -2.67
CA HIS A 288 6.07 -11.93 -2.20
C HIS A 288 6.35 -11.61 -0.72
N GLU A 289 6.48 -12.62 0.15
CA GLU A 289 6.92 -12.39 1.53
C GLU A 289 8.38 -11.90 1.59
N ALA A 290 9.25 -12.42 0.72
CA ALA A 290 10.63 -11.97 0.61
C ALA A 290 10.72 -10.49 0.24
N LEU A 291 9.89 -9.98 -0.69
CA LEU A 291 9.83 -8.55 -1.03
C LEU A 291 9.55 -7.69 0.21
N VAL A 292 8.54 -8.07 0.99
CA VAL A 292 8.15 -7.35 2.22
C VAL A 292 9.27 -7.42 3.26
N TRP A 293 9.88 -8.60 3.42
CA TRP A 293 10.96 -8.81 4.38
C TRP A 293 12.20 -8.00 4.01
N PHE A 294 12.66 -8.07 2.75
CA PHE A 294 13.80 -7.29 2.26
C PHE A 294 13.56 -5.79 2.37
N SER A 295 12.35 -5.30 2.05
CA SER A 295 12.02 -3.88 2.19
C SER A 295 12.15 -3.40 3.64
N ARG A 296 11.73 -4.23 4.61
CA ARG A 296 11.88 -3.93 6.05
C ARG A 296 13.33 -3.97 6.51
N LEU A 297 14.09 -4.97 6.06
CA LEU A 297 15.49 -5.12 6.44
C LEU A 297 16.32 -3.93 5.96
N GLU A 298 16.14 -3.50 4.72
CA GLU A 298 16.81 -2.32 4.20
C GLU A 298 16.42 -1.05 4.96
N GLU A 299 15.14 -0.88 5.28
CA GLU A 299 14.67 0.27 6.04
C GLU A 299 15.26 0.30 7.45
N GLN A 300 15.41 -0.86 8.08
CA GLN A 300 16.10 -0.98 9.37
C GLN A 300 17.58 -0.64 9.27
N GLN A 301 18.25 -0.88 8.14
CA GLN A 301 19.67 -0.59 7.99
C GLN A 301 19.96 0.87 7.60
N ARG A 302 18.98 1.58 7.04
CA ARG A 302 19.12 2.98 6.62
C ARG A 302 19.19 3.95 7.81
N SER A 303 19.96 5.03 7.63
CA SER A 303 19.96 6.17 8.55
C SER A 303 18.69 7.01 8.33
N PRO A 304 18.01 7.46 9.41
CA PRO A 304 16.84 8.31 9.29
C PRO A 304 17.16 9.64 8.60
N LEU A 305 16.36 10.01 7.60
CA LEU A 305 16.49 11.24 6.83
C LEU A 305 15.86 12.45 7.56
N PHE A 306 14.77 12.21 8.27
CA PHE A 306 13.96 13.26 8.91
C PHE A 306 14.34 13.45 10.38
N VAL A 307 15.56 13.92 10.58
CA VAL A 307 16.11 14.36 11.86
C VAL A 307 16.71 15.75 11.72
N HIS A 308 16.65 16.55 12.78
CA HIS A 308 17.24 17.89 12.79
C HIS A 308 18.77 17.79 12.68
N PRO A 309 19.42 18.41 11.68
CA PRO A 309 20.85 18.59 11.67
C PRO A 309 21.26 19.67 12.69
N GLN A 310 22.57 19.78 12.97
CA GLN A 310 23.08 20.89 13.76
C GLN A 310 22.80 22.23 13.05
N GLY A 311 22.24 23.19 13.78
CA GLY A 311 22.02 24.55 13.28
C GLY A 311 20.86 24.72 12.28
N GLY A 312 19.91 23.80 12.23
CA GLY A 312 18.73 24.00 11.39
C GLY A 312 17.61 22.97 11.58
N LEU A 313 16.46 23.27 11.01
CA LEU A 313 15.24 22.50 11.17
C LEU A 313 14.89 21.75 9.89
N LYS A 314 14.97 20.41 9.94
CA LYS A 314 14.58 19.53 8.85
C LYS A 314 13.07 19.57 8.63
N VAL A 315 12.66 19.75 7.39
CA VAL A 315 11.25 19.73 6.96
C VAL A 315 10.82 18.28 6.73
N LEU A 316 9.86 17.80 7.50
CA LEU A 316 9.24 16.50 7.31
C LEU A 316 8.27 16.54 6.15
N ALA A 317 7.30 17.46 6.17
CA ALA A 317 6.26 17.60 5.16
C ALA A 317 5.84 19.07 4.99
N VAL A 318 5.16 19.39 3.90
CA VAL A 318 4.66 20.75 3.61
C VAL A 318 3.16 20.69 3.44
N LEU A 319 2.44 21.65 4.02
CA LEU A 319 0.99 21.72 3.93
C LEU A 319 0.54 22.22 2.53
N PRO A 320 -0.46 21.56 1.90
CA PRO A 320 -1.05 22.06 0.66
C PRO A 320 -1.68 23.45 0.86
N GLY A 321 -1.47 24.34 -0.11
CA GLY A 321 -1.94 25.73 -0.10
C GLY A 321 -1.28 26.60 0.96
N SER A 322 -0.11 26.20 1.48
CA SER A 322 0.58 26.95 2.54
C SER A 322 1.71 27.84 1.99
N PRO A 323 2.15 28.86 2.75
CA PRO A 323 3.31 29.67 2.42
C PRO A 323 4.57 28.88 2.05
N ALA A 324 4.82 27.75 2.71
CA ALA A 324 5.94 26.86 2.42
C ALA A 324 5.82 26.21 1.04
N GLU A 325 4.61 25.84 0.62
CA GLU A 325 4.37 25.27 -0.70
C GLU A 325 4.57 26.33 -1.80
N GLU A 326 4.05 27.55 -1.60
CA GLU A 326 4.24 28.68 -2.51
C GLU A 326 5.71 29.04 -2.69
N LEU A 327 6.50 29.01 -1.61
CA LEU A 327 7.95 29.21 -1.64
C LEU A 327 8.70 28.03 -2.27
N GLY A 328 8.02 26.92 -2.56
CA GLY A 328 8.63 25.73 -3.14
C GLY A 328 9.61 25.03 -2.20
N ILE A 329 9.34 25.06 -0.89
CA ILE A 329 10.03 24.24 0.10
C ILE A 329 9.64 22.78 -0.13
N GLN A 330 10.62 21.88 -0.09
CA GLN A 330 10.40 20.46 -0.32
C GLN A 330 10.64 19.63 0.96
N PRO A 331 9.92 18.51 1.15
CA PRO A 331 10.26 17.52 2.17
C PRO A 331 11.74 17.10 2.10
N GLY A 332 12.39 17.06 3.25
CA GLY A 332 13.81 16.69 3.37
C GLY A 332 14.79 17.88 3.33
N GLU A 333 14.34 19.07 2.93
CA GLU A 333 15.15 20.30 3.03
C GLU A 333 15.29 20.78 4.49
N THR A 334 16.28 21.63 4.78
CA THR A 334 16.54 22.15 6.13
C THR A 334 16.42 23.67 6.15
N ILE A 335 15.57 24.23 7.00
CA ILE A 335 15.52 25.67 7.26
C ILE A 335 16.68 26.04 8.20
N VAL A 336 17.55 26.96 7.79
CA VAL A 336 18.77 27.34 8.53
C VAL A 336 18.65 28.74 9.10
N ARG A 337 18.14 29.69 8.31
CA ARG A 337 17.90 31.08 8.75
C ARG A 337 16.55 31.61 8.30
N VAL A 338 16.04 32.57 9.06
CA VAL A 338 14.87 33.36 8.74
C VAL A 338 15.22 34.83 8.97
N ASN A 339 15.03 35.67 7.96
CA ASN A 339 15.37 37.10 8.00
C ASN A 339 16.81 37.38 8.46
N GLY A 340 17.75 36.51 8.09
CA GLY A 340 19.16 36.60 8.48
C GLY A 340 19.49 36.03 9.87
N VAL A 341 18.49 35.67 10.67
CA VAL A 341 18.64 35.10 12.01
C VAL A 341 18.72 33.56 11.93
N PRO A 342 19.74 32.91 12.53
CA PRO A 342 19.79 31.45 12.68
C PRO A 342 18.58 30.88 13.42
N VAL A 343 18.08 29.71 13.00
CA VAL A 343 16.91 29.05 13.61
C VAL A 343 17.19 27.57 13.93
N PRO A 344 18.03 27.26 14.93
CA PRO A 344 18.29 25.90 15.39
C PRO A 344 17.09 25.22 16.08
N THR A 345 16.15 26.00 16.62
CA THR A 345 15.01 25.49 17.41
C THR A 345 13.66 25.95 16.85
N LYS A 346 12.59 25.21 17.13
CA LYS A 346 11.24 25.54 16.64
C LYS A 346 10.76 26.88 17.19
N GLU A 347 11.11 27.17 18.43
CA GLU A 347 10.80 28.41 19.14
C GLU A 347 11.47 29.60 18.43
N GLU A 348 12.74 29.46 18.07
CA GLU A 348 13.49 30.48 17.33
C GLU A 348 12.96 30.66 15.91
N LEU A 349 12.54 29.59 15.23
CA LEU A 349 11.84 29.70 13.93
C LEU A 349 10.55 30.52 14.06
N HIS A 350 9.72 30.22 15.06
CA HIS A 350 8.48 30.95 15.30
C HIS A 350 8.73 32.41 15.67
N ALA A 351 9.75 32.70 16.47
CA ALA A 351 10.15 34.06 16.81
C ALA A 351 10.67 34.82 15.57
N ALA A 352 11.55 34.20 14.78
CA ALA A 352 12.17 34.84 13.62
C ALA A 352 11.17 35.13 12.49
N LEU A 353 10.13 34.31 12.34
CA LEU A 353 9.01 34.55 11.41
C LEU A 353 8.16 35.78 11.81
N ARG A 354 8.22 36.24 13.06
CA ARG A 354 7.49 37.42 13.56
C ARG A 354 8.29 38.71 13.53
N ILE A 355 9.61 38.64 13.30
CA ILE A 355 10.48 39.83 13.30
C ILE A 355 10.06 40.83 12.23
N GLN A 356 9.62 40.34 11.07
CA GLN A 356 9.21 41.18 9.95
C GLN A 356 7.80 40.81 9.50
N SER A 357 6.91 41.80 9.49
CA SER A 357 5.49 41.61 9.16
C SER A 357 5.19 41.72 7.66
N ALA A 358 6.09 42.35 6.88
CA ALA A 358 5.86 42.64 5.46
C ALA A 358 6.50 41.62 4.50
N PHE A 359 7.58 40.95 4.90
CA PHE A 359 8.26 39.94 4.09
C PHE A 359 8.94 38.88 4.95
N CYS A 360 9.06 37.67 4.41
CA CYS A 360 9.81 36.57 5.00
C CYS A 360 10.90 36.12 4.02
N LYS A 361 12.17 36.21 4.45
CA LYS A 361 13.31 35.66 3.73
C LYS A 361 13.83 34.42 4.45
N LEU A 362 13.88 33.28 3.78
CA LEU A 362 14.37 32.02 4.32
C LEU A 362 15.69 31.64 3.64
N GLU A 363 16.64 31.15 4.43
CA GLU A 363 17.77 30.38 3.94
C GLU A 363 17.48 28.90 4.19
N VAL A 364 17.32 28.13 3.13
CA VAL A 364 16.97 26.72 3.15
C VAL A 364 18.10 25.93 2.50
N ARG A 365 18.56 24.86 3.14
CA ARG A 365 19.52 23.93 2.57
C ARG A 365 18.77 22.83 1.83
N ASN A 366 19.08 22.66 0.54
CA ASN A 366 18.47 21.62 -0.31
C ASN A 366 18.99 20.21 0.07
N LEU A 367 18.50 19.19 -0.64
CA LEU A 367 18.92 17.79 -0.43
C LEU A 367 20.39 17.52 -0.79
N ALA A 368 21.01 18.35 -1.63
CA ALA A 368 22.42 18.27 -2.01
C ALA A 368 23.34 18.99 -1.00
N GLY A 369 22.78 19.74 -0.04
CA GLY A 369 23.53 20.50 0.95
C GLY A 369 23.78 21.96 0.57
N GLU A 370 23.27 22.43 -0.56
CA GLU A 370 23.46 23.79 -1.06
C GLU A 370 22.41 24.75 -0.46
N SER A 371 22.82 25.99 -0.18
CA SER A 371 21.91 27.03 0.31
C SER A 371 21.07 27.61 -0.82
N LYS A 372 19.75 27.62 -0.62
CA LYS A 372 18.72 28.25 -1.45
C LYS A 372 18.06 29.36 -0.64
N PHE A 373 17.97 30.55 -1.22
CA PHE A 373 17.26 31.68 -0.62
C PHE A 373 15.85 31.76 -1.18
N LEU A 374 14.87 31.85 -0.28
CA LEU A 374 13.45 31.90 -0.60
C LEU A 374 12.87 33.18 0.00
N GLN A 375 12.02 33.88 -0.73
CA GLN A 375 11.42 35.12 -0.24
C GLN A 375 9.97 35.25 -0.69
N ARG A 376 9.11 35.72 0.22
CA ARG A 376 7.75 36.18 -0.11
C ARG A 376 7.36 37.41 0.69
N ALA A 377 6.42 38.18 0.15
CA ALA A 377 5.67 39.16 0.91
C ALA A 377 4.67 38.45 1.84
N ILE A 378 4.35 39.06 2.98
CA ILE A 378 3.29 38.61 3.88
C ILE A 378 2.16 39.65 3.77
N TYR A 379 0.95 39.20 3.42
CA TYR A 379 -0.20 40.09 3.26
C TYR A 379 -1.04 40.20 4.54
N ALA A 380 -1.72 41.33 4.71
CA ALA A 380 -2.56 41.58 5.87
C ALA A 380 -3.69 40.53 6.00
N GLY A 381 -3.78 39.87 7.16
CA GLY A 381 -4.73 38.80 7.43
C GLY A 381 -4.16 37.38 7.27
N GLU A 382 -3.00 37.22 6.64
CA GLU A 382 -2.31 35.92 6.59
C GLU A 382 -1.75 35.54 7.96
N HIS A 383 -1.88 34.27 8.34
CA HIS A 383 -1.29 33.77 9.56
C HIS A 383 0.22 33.60 9.39
N HIS A 384 1.01 33.93 10.41
CA HIS A 384 2.48 33.77 10.44
C HIS A 384 2.96 32.31 10.46
N GLN A 385 2.08 31.36 10.14
CA GLN A 385 2.42 29.94 10.09
C GLN A 385 2.95 29.63 8.68
N LEU A 386 4.23 29.24 8.60
CA LEU A 386 4.86 28.87 7.34
C LEU A 386 4.20 27.66 6.67
N GLY A 387 3.56 26.76 7.45
CA GLY A 387 2.96 25.53 6.92
C GLY A 387 3.98 24.42 6.62
N ALA A 388 5.19 24.53 7.14
CA ALA A 388 6.17 23.44 7.15
C ALA A 388 5.96 22.57 8.40
N ILE A 389 5.69 21.27 8.21
CA ILE A 389 5.74 20.27 9.27
C ILE A 389 7.20 19.88 9.46
N LEU A 390 7.73 20.13 10.64
CA LEU A 390 9.12 19.85 10.96
C LEU A 390 9.32 18.39 11.40
N ALA A 391 10.56 17.91 11.29
CA ALA A 391 10.99 16.69 11.95
C ALA A 391 10.72 16.76 13.48
N PRO A 392 10.60 15.61 14.16
CA PRO A 392 10.41 15.60 15.60
C PRO A 392 11.70 16.01 16.33
N ASP A 393 11.51 16.72 17.44
CA ASP A 393 12.50 17.00 18.48
C ASP A 393 12.26 16.06 19.68
N GLU A 394 13.07 16.18 20.74
CA GLU A 394 12.92 15.35 21.96
C GLU A 394 11.59 15.59 22.70
N GLN A 395 10.88 16.68 22.37
CA GLN A 395 9.60 17.05 22.94
C GLN A 395 8.41 16.62 22.06
N ALA A 396 8.66 15.94 20.94
CA ALA A 396 7.62 15.60 19.98
C ALA A 396 6.50 14.75 20.62
N PRO A 397 5.22 14.99 20.24
CA PRO A 397 4.10 14.21 20.72
C PRO A 397 4.23 12.73 20.30
N ALA A 398 3.57 11.87 21.07
CA ALA A 398 3.58 10.41 21.02
C ALA A 398 4.07 9.77 19.71
N THR A 399 5.15 8.98 19.81
CA THR A 399 5.62 8.12 18.72
C THR A 399 4.62 7.02 18.41
N VAL A 400 4.43 6.73 17.13
CA VAL A 400 3.52 5.67 16.68
C VAL A 400 4.33 4.39 16.47
N ARG A 401 4.02 3.35 17.25
CA ARG A 401 4.41 1.97 16.90
C ARG A 401 3.35 1.38 15.98
N LEU A 402 3.69 1.20 14.70
CA LEU A 402 2.81 0.50 13.76
C LEU A 402 2.77 -0.99 14.11
N GLN A 403 1.60 -1.46 14.56
CA GLN A 403 1.32 -2.89 14.71
C GLN A 403 0.69 -3.43 13.42
N PRO A 404 1.00 -4.66 12.99
CA PRO A 404 0.30 -5.29 11.88
C PRO A 404 -1.19 -5.39 12.24
N LEU A 405 -2.03 -4.78 11.40
CA LEU A 405 -3.47 -4.71 11.63
C LEU A 405 -4.11 -6.07 11.39
N SER A 406 -4.88 -6.55 12.36
CA SER A 406 -5.88 -7.62 12.15
C SER A 406 -7.25 -7.02 11.85
N LEU A 407 -8.14 -7.80 11.22
CA LEU A 407 -9.50 -7.36 10.89
C LEU A 407 -10.27 -6.88 12.14
N LEU A 408 -10.12 -7.60 13.27
CA LEU A 408 -10.73 -7.23 14.56
C LEU A 408 -10.22 -5.88 15.10
N GLN A 409 -8.96 -5.54 14.83
CA GLN A 409 -8.41 -4.23 15.20
C GLN A 409 -8.84 -3.10 14.27
N LEU A 410 -9.29 -3.43 13.06
CA LEU A 410 -9.84 -2.44 12.13
C LEU A 410 -11.27 -2.03 12.52
N LEU A 411 -12.06 -3.00 12.99
CA LEU A 411 -13.47 -2.81 13.37
C LEU A 411 -13.66 -2.24 14.77
N LYS A 412 -12.70 -2.41 15.69
CA LYS A 412 -12.75 -1.79 17.02
C LYS A 412 -12.25 -0.34 16.96
N PRO A 413 -13.07 0.67 17.31
CA PRO A 413 -12.57 2.02 17.51
C PRO A 413 -11.68 2.02 18.76
N ARG A 414 -10.35 1.89 18.59
CA ARG A 414 -9.44 1.98 19.73
C ARG A 414 -9.42 3.41 20.27
N ARG A 415 -9.89 3.56 21.51
CA ARG A 415 -9.52 4.65 22.42
C ARG A 415 -8.00 4.59 22.63
N GLY A 416 -7.32 5.72 22.42
CA GLY A 416 -5.92 5.92 22.78
C GLY A 416 -4.90 5.41 21.76
N ALA A 417 -4.18 6.34 21.12
CA ALA A 417 -2.78 6.09 20.82
C ALA A 417 -2.12 5.82 22.18
N HIS A 418 -1.53 4.64 22.40
CA HIS A 418 -0.67 4.46 23.55
C HIS A 418 0.53 5.38 23.36
N ALA A 419 0.49 6.54 24.01
CA ALA A 419 1.69 7.32 24.27
C ALA A 419 2.67 6.39 24.97
N ALA A 420 3.81 6.14 24.34
CA ALA A 420 4.92 5.50 25.04
C ALA A 420 5.23 6.36 26.27
N ARG A 421 5.00 5.81 27.46
CA ARG A 421 5.29 6.46 28.74
C ARG A 421 6.78 6.84 28.73
N ARG A 422 7.08 8.11 29.01
CA ARG A 422 8.45 8.59 29.30
C ARG A 422 9.06 7.70 30.37
N GLY A 423 10.25 7.15 30.10
CA GLY A 423 11.13 6.69 31.17
C GLY A 423 11.47 7.91 32.02
N ALA A 424 11.07 7.89 33.30
CA ALA A 424 11.46 8.92 34.25
C ALA A 424 12.98 8.88 34.42
N ALA A 425 13.66 9.98 34.11
CA ALA A 425 14.99 10.22 34.66
C ALA A 425 14.83 10.45 36.18
N PRO A 426 15.75 9.95 37.03
CA PRO A 426 15.67 10.20 38.46
C PRO A 426 15.90 11.69 38.71
N ALA A 427 15.01 12.29 39.49
CA ALA A 427 15.21 13.63 40.01
C ALA A 427 16.48 13.63 40.86
N ALA A 428 17.45 14.47 40.50
CA ALA A 428 18.52 14.85 41.39
C ALA A 428 17.90 15.77 42.45
N GLU A 429 17.55 15.21 43.61
CA GLU A 429 17.28 15.99 44.81
C GLU A 429 18.61 16.55 45.31
N GLY A 430 18.78 17.85 45.14
CA GLY A 430 19.77 18.62 45.87
C GLY A 430 19.27 18.85 47.28
N GLU A 431 19.84 18.17 48.26
CA GLU A 431 19.74 18.55 49.66
C GLU A 431 20.77 19.63 49.96
N ALA A 432 20.30 20.87 50.03
CA ALA A 432 20.94 21.92 50.82
C ALA A 432 20.18 21.99 52.16
N GLY A 433 20.79 21.44 53.22
CA GLY A 433 20.30 21.48 54.59
C GLY A 433 21.45 21.84 55.53
N VAL A 434 21.40 23.08 56.02
CA VAL A 434 22.35 23.73 56.92
C VAL A 434 22.32 23.08 58.33
N SER A 435 23.52 22.90 58.89
CA SER A 435 23.91 23.01 60.31
C SER A 435 22.81 23.22 61.37
N ASP A 436 22.74 22.37 62.40
CA ASP A 436 23.17 22.76 63.76
C ASP A 436 23.23 21.62 64.81
N ALA A 437 24.23 21.75 65.68
CA ALA A 437 24.33 21.39 67.11
C ALA A 437 23.95 20.02 67.72
N ALA A 438 24.98 19.44 68.38
CA ALA A 438 25.00 18.94 69.76
C ALA A 438 24.23 17.66 70.15
N ARG A 439 24.95 16.54 70.26
CA ARG A 439 25.46 15.93 71.52
C ARG A 439 26.11 14.58 71.25
#